data_AF-R2S464-F1
#
_entry.id   AF-R2S464-F1
#
_cell.length_a   1.000
_cell.length_b   1.000
_cell.length_c   1.000
_cell.angle_alpha   90.00
_cell.angle_beta   90.00
_cell.angle_gamma   90.00
#
_symmetry.space_group_name_H-M   'P 1'
#
loop_
_entity.id
_entity.type
_entity.pdbx_description
1 polymer ?
#
loop_
_entity_poly.entity_id
_entity_poly.type
_entity_poly.pdbx_seq_one_letter_code
_entity_poly.pdbx_strand_id
1 'polypeptide(L)'
;MGLFDKFKKKATSRPATEPTSEPKKQKQAVSSSNKRKTLPKNFDDMLKNENIDILKAVFDKCELDAYGGYYKQTALAYTGIPDELTCWLVDQGADINAKDSYGNTPLHRQSSAWHSNIQLLIDLGADIKAVNNQGETPLNSA
;
A
#
# COMPACT_ATOMS: atom_id res chain seq x y z
N MET A 1 -0.59 -8.47 60.20
CA MET A 1 -1.35 -7.70 61.21
C MET A 1 -2.17 -6.67 60.45
N GLY A 2 -3.44 -6.98 60.14
CA GLY A 2 -4.62 -6.31 60.73
C GLY A 2 -5.10 -5.20 59.79
N LEU A 3 -6.37 -4.81 59.64
CA LEU A 3 -7.60 -5.17 60.32
C LEU A 3 -8.72 -4.38 59.57
N PHE A 4 -9.76 -5.09 59.11
CA PHE A 4 -11.15 -4.65 58.91
C PHE A 4 -11.48 -3.68 57.74
N ASP A 5 -12.22 -4.10 56.70
CA ASP A 5 -13.65 -4.45 56.58
C ASP A 5 -14.65 -3.27 56.49
N LYS A 6 -15.58 -3.47 55.55
CA LYS A 6 -16.97 -2.96 55.51
C LYS A 6 -17.22 -1.58 54.89
N PHE A 7 -17.82 -1.59 53.69
CA PHE A 7 -19.25 -1.24 53.57
C PHE A 7 -19.88 -1.80 52.28
N LYS A 8 -20.83 -2.72 52.46
CA LYS A 8 -21.83 -3.16 51.47
C LYS A 8 -22.85 -2.05 51.21
N LYS A 9 -23.42 -2.03 50.00
CA LYS A 9 -24.85 -1.87 49.61
C LYS A 9 -24.89 -1.23 48.21
N LYS A 10 -25.73 -1.61 47.24
CA LYS A 10 -26.81 -2.60 47.14
C LYS A 10 -27.11 -2.72 45.63
N ALA A 11 -27.37 -3.94 45.17
CA ALA A 11 -27.83 -4.21 43.82
C ALA A 11 -29.26 -3.71 43.60
N THR A 12 -29.55 -3.21 42.40
CA THR A 12 -30.88 -3.29 41.77
C THR A 12 -30.71 -3.71 40.31
N SER A 13 -31.44 -4.76 39.99
CA SER A 13 -31.49 -5.54 38.76
C SER A 13 -32.38 -4.92 37.67
N ARG A 14 -31.89 -4.93 36.40
CA ARG A 14 -32.50 -5.36 35.09
C ARG A 14 -33.98 -5.05 34.74
N PRO A 15 -34.44 -5.13 33.45
CA PRO A 15 -33.74 -5.37 32.16
C PRO A 15 -34.18 -4.50 30.94
N ALA A 16 -33.38 -4.60 29.86
CA ALA A 16 -33.66 -4.60 28.40
C ALA A 16 -34.77 -3.73 27.75
N THR A 17 -34.34 -2.90 26.77
CA THR A 17 -34.79 -2.92 25.36
C THR A 17 -33.72 -2.26 24.47
N GLU A 18 -33.35 -2.92 23.37
CA GLU A 18 -32.49 -2.51 22.25
C GLU A 18 -33.13 -1.37 21.39
N PRO A 19 -32.64 -1.08 20.17
CA PRO A 19 -31.35 -0.50 19.78
C PRO A 19 -31.59 0.83 19.02
N THR A 20 -30.65 1.78 19.03
CA THR A 20 -30.75 2.89 18.06
C THR A 20 -29.39 3.41 17.63
N SER A 21 -29.05 2.98 16.41
CA SER A 21 -28.23 3.67 15.40
C SER A 21 -26.82 4.11 15.76
N GLU A 22 -25.87 3.28 15.33
CA GLU A 22 -24.57 3.70 14.82
C GLU A 22 -24.68 4.99 13.98
N PRO A 23 -23.76 5.97 14.14
CA PRO A 23 -23.54 6.95 13.10
C PRO A 23 -22.97 6.21 11.89
N LYS A 24 -23.85 6.06 10.88
CA LYS A 24 -23.57 5.55 9.55
C LYS A 24 -22.20 6.02 9.08
N LYS A 25 -21.32 5.07 8.75
CA LYS A 25 -20.26 5.26 7.76
C LYS A 25 -20.87 6.05 6.61
N GLN A 26 -20.49 7.31 6.46
CA GLN A 26 -20.70 8.01 5.21
C GLN A 26 -19.80 7.31 4.20
N LYS A 27 -20.37 6.29 3.54
CA LYS A 27 -19.94 5.88 2.22
C LYS A 27 -20.13 7.11 1.34
N GLN A 28 -19.06 7.87 1.13
CA GLN A 28 -18.97 8.68 -0.07
C GLN A 28 -18.93 7.70 -1.25
N ALA A 29 -20.11 7.48 -1.83
CA ALA A 29 -20.25 6.83 -3.11
C ALA A 29 -20.14 7.90 -4.19
N VAL A 30 -18.91 8.20 -4.61
CA VAL A 30 -18.56 8.80 -5.92
C VAL A 30 -17.07 8.43 -6.12
N SER A 31 -16.59 7.67 -7.10
CA SER A 31 -17.07 7.29 -8.43
C SER A 31 -16.78 5.81 -8.67
N SER A 32 -17.78 5.03 -9.08
CA SER A 32 -17.55 3.77 -9.79
C SER A 32 -17.06 4.04 -11.22
N SER A 33 -15.97 4.81 -11.33
CA SER A 33 -15.18 4.89 -12.54
C SER A 33 -14.43 3.56 -12.64
N ASN A 34 -14.69 2.79 -13.68
CA ASN A 34 -13.87 1.61 -14.02
C ASN A 34 -12.43 2.06 -14.24
N LYS A 35 -11.65 2.12 -13.15
CA LYS A 35 -10.23 2.46 -13.19
C LYS A 35 -9.53 1.37 -13.99
N ARG A 36 -8.60 1.77 -14.86
CA ARG A 36 -7.83 0.81 -15.65
C ARG A 36 -6.90 0.03 -14.73
N LYS A 37 -6.76 -1.27 -14.98
CA LYS A 37 -5.78 -2.13 -14.30
C LYS A 37 -4.37 -2.00 -14.87
N THR A 38 -4.20 -1.22 -15.93
CA THR A 38 -2.93 -1.08 -16.64
C THR A 38 -2.41 0.34 -16.61
N LEU A 39 -1.08 0.46 -16.46
CA LEU A 39 -0.37 1.72 -16.61
C LEU A 39 -0.31 2.16 -18.08
N PRO A 40 -0.16 3.48 -18.35
CA PRO A 40 0.14 3.98 -19.69
C PRO A 40 1.38 3.30 -20.29
N LYS A 41 1.36 3.03 -21.60
CA LYS A 41 2.49 2.38 -22.28
C LYS A 41 3.80 3.16 -22.17
N ASN A 42 3.70 4.49 -22.10
CA ASN A 42 4.81 5.43 -22.01
C ASN A 42 5.16 5.82 -20.56
N PHE A 43 4.71 5.07 -19.55
CA PHE A 43 4.97 5.43 -18.14
C PHE A 43 6.48 5.54 -17.84
N ASP A 44 7.30 4.67 -18.43
CA ASP A 44 8.78 4.73 -18.33
C ASP A 44 9.34 6.09 -18.83
N ASP A 45 8.81 6.61 -19.93
CA ASP A 45 9.21 7.91 -20.46
C ASP A 45 8.69 9.07 -19.60
N MET A 46 7.55 8.88 -18.91
CA MET A 46 7.03 9.88 -17.96
C MET A 46 7.94 10.02 -16.74
N LEU A 47 8.53 8.91 -16.26
CA LEU A 47 9.46 8.92 -15.13
C LEU A 47 10.74 9.73 -15.43
N LYS A 48 11.26 9.64 -16.66
CA LYS A 48 12.46 10.39 -17.11
C LYS A 48 12.26 11.91 -17.15
N ASN A 49 11.01 12.37 -17.28
CA ASN A 49 10.68 13.79 -17.36
C ASN A 49 10.35 14.41 -16.00
N GLU A 50 10.35 13.60 -14.92
CA GLU A 50 10.26 14.00 -13.50
C GLU A 50 9.13 14.96 -13.11
N ASN A 51 8.05 15.06 -13.90
CA ASN A 51 6.91 15.89 -13.56
C ASN A 51 5.96 15.13 -12.62
N ILE A 52 6.09 15.38 -11.32
CA ILE A 52 5.35 14.69 -10.27
C ILE A 52 3.82 14.82 -10.41
N ASP A 53 3.32 15.99 -10.80
CA ASP A 53 1.87 16.22 -10.95
C ASP A 53 1.29 15.39 -12.09
N ILE A 54 2.01 15.31 -13.20
CA ILE A 54 1.65 14.48 -14.35
C ILE A 54 1.66 13.00 -13.95
N LEU A 55 2.64 12.57 -13.15
CA LEU A 55 2.73 11.19 -12.67
C LEU A 55 1.57 10.84 -11.72
N LYS A 56 1.23 11.72 -10.76
CA LYS A 56 0.09 11.53 -9.86
C LYS A 56 -1.23 11.47 -10.64
N ALA A 57 -1.42 12.34 -11.64
CA ALA A 57 -2.61 12.37 -12.48
C ALA A 57 -2.85 11.09 -13.32
N VAL A 58 -1.84 10.22 -13.47
CA VAL A 58 -2.02 8.89 -14.08
C VAL A 58 -3.05 8.06 -13.29
N PHE A 59 -3.00 8.15 -11.96
CA PHE A 59 -3.79 7.36 -11.02
C PHE A 59 -5.23 7.87 -10.80
N ASP A 60 -5.58 8.98 -11.43
CA ASP A 60 -6.98 9.38 -11.60
C ASP A 60 -7.71 8.41 -12.55
N LYS A 61 -6.97 7.83 -13.50
CA LYS A 61 -7.51 6.99 -14.59
C LYS A 61 -7.18 5.51 -14.45
N CYS A 62 -6.29 5.13 -13.55
CA CYS A 62 -5.92 3.74 -13.28
C CYS A 62 -5.89 3.43 -11.78
N GLU A 63 -5.94 2.15 -11.45
CA GLU A 63 -5.75 1.65 -10.09
C GLU A 63 -4.34 2.01 -9.58
N LEU A 64 -4.16 2.11 -8.26
CA LEU A 64 -2.84 2.37 -7.66
C LEU A 64 -1.86 1.24 -7.96
N ASP A 65 -2.36 0.00 -7.96
CA ASP A 65 -1.62 -1.22 -8.29
C ASP A 65 -1.73 -1.59 -9.77
N ALA A 66 -2.07 -0.62 -10.62
CA ALA A 66 -2.09 -0.85 -12.06
C ALA A 66 -0.71 -1.34 -12.52
N TYR A 67 -0.73 -2.37 -13.36
CA TYR A 67 0.50 -3.01 -13.83
C TYR A 67 0.87 -2.55 -15.24
N GLY A 68 2.17 -2.55 -15.53
CA GLY A 68 2.70 -2.09 -16.81
C GLY A 68 4.01 -2.73 -17.18
N GLY A 69 4.51 -2.32 -18.36
CA GLY A 69 5.81 -2.74 -18.87
C GLY A 69 5.88 -4.22 -19.23
N TYR A 70 7.11 -4.69 -19.46
CA TYR A 70 7.37 -6.05 -19.90
C TYR A 70 7.04 -7.09 -18.82
N TYR A 71 7.32 -6.76 -17.55
CA TYR A 71 7.16 -7.67 -16.41
C TYR A 71 5.80 -7.62 -15.73
N LYS A 72 4.87 -6.75 -16.20
CA LYS A 72 3.59 -6.48 -15.53
C LYS A 72 3.78 -6.06 -14.07
N GLN A 73 4.72 -5.15 -13.84
CA GLN A 73 5.05 -4.62 -12.52
C GLN A 73 4.23 -3.37 -12.22
N THR A 74 4.02 -3.07 -10.93
CA THR A 74 3.36 -1.82 -10.49
C THR A 74 4.32 -0.63 -10.63
N ALA A 75 3.80 0.59 -10.46
CA ALA A 75 4.62 1.80 -10.54
C ALA A 75 5.79 1.78 -9.54
N LEU A 76 5.57 1.28 -8.32
CA LEU A 76 6.59 1.17 -7.26
C LEU A 76 7.83 0.36 -7.68
N ALA A 77 7.66 -0.56 -8.62
CA ALA A 77 8.73 -1.43 -9.11
C ALA A 77 9.53 -0.86 -10.29
N TYR A 78 9.17 0.32 -10.81
CA TYR A 78 9.96 0.99 -11.84
C TYR A 78 11.23 1.60 -11.26
N THR A 79 12.32 1.51 -12.01
CA THR A 79 13.56 2.21 -11.70
C THR A 79 13.38 3.71 -11.97
N GLY A 80 14.03 4.56 -11.17
CA GLY A 80 13.89 6.01 -11.30
C GLY A 80 12.51 6.55 -10.91
N ILE A 81 11.71 5.79 -10.15
CA ILE A 81 10.51 6.33 -9.54
C ILE A 81 10.92 7.43 -8.52
N PRO A 82 10.33 8.64 -8.58
CA PRO A 82 10.62 9.68 -7.59
C PRO A 82 10.21 9.25 -6.18
N ASP A 83 11.02 9.60 -5.17
CA ASP A 83 10.71 9.33 -3.76
C ASP A 83 9.34 9.90 -3.36
N GLU A 84 9.03 11.11 -3.82
CA GLU A 84 7.76 11.75 -3.56
C GLU A 84 6.58 10.95 -4.12
N LEU A 85 6.72 10.37 -5.32
CA LEU A 85 5.68 9.54 -5.90
C LEU A 85 5.52 8.22 -5.14
N THR A 86 6.64 7.62 -4.73
CA THR A 86 6.67 6.40 -3.91
C THR A 86 5.92 6.60 -2.60
N CYS A 87 6.26 7.65 -1.84
CA CYS A 87 5.59 8.02 -0.61
C CYS A 87 4.10 8.26 -0.83
N TRP A 88 3.75 9.04 -1.87
CA TRP A 88 2.36 9.34 -2.18
C TRP A 88 1.56 8.08 -2.52
N LEU A 89 2.07 7.18 -3.35
CA LEU A 89 1.38 5.94 -3.72
C LEU A 89 1.09 5.06 -2.50
N VAL A 90 2.09 4.88 -1.63
CA VAL A 90 1.94 4.07 -0.41
C VAL A 90 0.95 4.71 0.56
N ASP A 91 1.00 6.03 0.74
CA ASP A 91 0.02 6.78 1.56
C ASP A 91 -1.41 6.64 1.02
N GLN A 92 -1.58 6.60 -0.30
CA GLN A 92 -2.88 6.35 -0.94
C GLN A 92 -3.33 4.87 -0.86
N GLY A 93 -2.48 3.97 -0.36
CA GLY A 93 -2.81 2.56 -0.15
C GLY A 93 -2.41 1.63 -1.30
N ALA A 94 -1.42 2.00 -2.12
CA ALA A 94 -0.80 1.08 -3.06
C ALA A 94 -0.15 -0.11 -2.32
N ASP A 95 -0.23 -1.30 -2.90
CA ASP A 95 0.42 -2.50 -2.36
C ASP A 95 1.93 -2.43 -2.60
N ILE A 96 2.67 -2.11 -1.53
CA ILE A 96 4.14 -2.04 -1.54
C ILE A 96 4.81 -3.39 -1.82
N ASN A 97 4.07 -4.50 -1.68
CA ASN A 97 4.56 -5.86 -1.93
C ASN A 97 3.95 -6.49 -3.19
N ALA A 98 3.32 -5.69 -4.05
CA ALA A 98 2.68 -6.18 -5.27
C ALA A 98 3.64 -6.97 -6.15
N LYS A 99 3.27 -8.21 -6.48
CA LYS A 99 4.12 -9.11 -7.26
C LYS A 99 3.88 -8.94 -8.76
N ASP A 100 4.98 -8.92 -9.51
CA ASP A 100 4.96 -8.93 -10.97
C ASP A 100 4.81 -10.37 -11.54
N SER A 101 4.95 -10.54 -12.86
CA SER A 101 4.79 -11.86 -13.50
C SER A 101 5.83 -12.91 -13.09
N TYR A 102 6.95 -12.50 -12.50
CA TYR A 102 8.01 -13.36 -11.98
C TYR A 102 7.93 -13.53 -10.46
N GLY A 103 6.89 -12.96 -9.83
CA GLY A 103 6.76 -12.96 -8.38
C GLY A 103 7.64 -11.92 -7.68
N ASN A 104 8.33 -11.06 -8.44
CA ASN A 104 9.18 -10.03 -7.87
C ASN A 104 8.32 -8.91 -7.28
N THR A 105 8.60 -8.53 -6.05
CA THR A 105 8.04 -7.32 -5.41
C THR A 105 8.80 -6.07 -5.88
N PRO A 106 8.31 -4.85 -5.61
CA PRO A 106 9.07 -3.63 -5.87
C PRO A 106 10.49 -3.66 -5.31
N LEU A 107 10.65 -4.24 -4.11
CA LEU A 107 11.95 -4.37 -3.47
C LEU A 107 12.91 -5.28 -4.26
N HIS A 108 12.45 -6.39 -4.84
CA HIS A 108 13.29 -7.25 -5.71
C HIS A 108 13.80 -6.48 -6.94
N ARG A 109 12.90 -5.72 -7.59
CA ARG A 109 13.25 -4.94 -8.78
C ARG A 109 14.24 -3.84 -8.45
N GLN A 110 14.02 -3.13 -7.35
CA GLN A 110 14.90 -2.06 -6.89
C GLN A 110 16.26 -2.59 -6.41
N SER A 111 16.36 -3.76 -5.81
CA SER A 111 17.65 -4.37 -5.43
C SER A 111 18.64 -4.52 -6.60
N SER A 112 18.13 -4.82 -7.81
CA SER A 112 18.95 -5.02 -9.02
C SER A 112 19.43 -3.73 -9.70
N ALA A 113 19.02 -2.55 -9.21
CA ALA A 113 19.31 -1.27 -9.85
C ALA A 113 20.24 -0.39 -8.99
N TRP A 114 21.12 0.38 -9.65
CA TRP A 114 22.16 1.18 -8.98
C TRP A 114 21.67 2.45 -8.27
N HIS A 115 20.55 3.02 -8.71
CA HIS A 115 19.97 4.25 -8.13
C HIS A 115 18.56 3.97 -7.61
N SER A 116 18.49 3.09 -6.62
CA SER A 116 17.24 2.50 -6.18
C SER A 116 16.82 2.97 -4.80
N ASN A 117 15.52 3.10 -4.61
CA ASN A 117 14.91 3.62 -3.39
C ASN A 117 14.69 2.49 -2.37
N ILE A 118 15.65 1.57 -2.27
CA ILE A 118 15.57 0.36 -1.43
C ILE A 118 15.30 0.74 0.02
N GLN A 119 16.07 1.71 0.54
CA GLN A 119 15.92 2.17 1.91
C GLN A 119 14.52 2.78 2.15
N LEU A 120 14.03 3.59 1.21
CA LEU A 120 12.70 4.18 1.31
C LEU A 120 11.61 3.11 1.32
N LEU A 121 11.68 2.11 0.45
CA LEU A 121 10.71 1.02 0.45
C LEU A 121 10.73 0.23 1.77
N ILE A 122 11.91 0.00 2.35
CA ILE A 122 12.05 -0.65 3.67
C ILE A 122 11.41 0.21 4.76
N ASP A 123 11.68 1.52 4.76
CA ASP A 123 11.13 2.46 5.75
C ASP A 123 9.60 2.57 5.65
N LEU A 124 9.06 2.39 4.44
CA LEU A 124 7.62 2.33 4.16
C LEU A 124 6.99 0.95 4.44
N GLY A 125 7.77 -0.04 4.88
CA GLY A 125 7.28 -1.34 5.33
C GLY A 125 7.26 -2.45 4.26
N ALA A 126 8.08 -2.34 3.22
CA ALA A 126 8.26 -3.43 2.26
C ALA A 126 8.80 -4.70 2.93
N ASP A 127 8.30 -5.86 2.52
CA ASP A 127 8.73 -7.15 3.07
C ASP A 127 10.10 -7.56 2.51
N ILE A 128 11.12 -7.38 3.34
CA ILE A 128 12.52 -7.76 3.04
C ILE A 128 12.73 -9.27 2.92
N LYS A 129 11.76 -10.09 3.35
CA LYS A 129 11.80 -11.56 3.31
C LYS A 129 10.88 -12.16 2.25
N ALA A 130 10.20 -11.33 1.46
CA ALA A 130 9.36 -11.82 0.37
C ALA A 130 10.19 -12.70 -0.59
N VAL A 131 9.59 -13.77 -1.09
CA VAL A 131 10.24 -14.63 -2.09
C VAL A 131 9.55 -14.54 -3.44
N ASN A 132 10.34 -14.43 -4.50
CA ASN A 132 9.87 -14.50 -5.89
C ASN A 132 9.60 -15.95 -6.34
N ASN A 133 9.22 -16.15 -7.60
CA ASN A 133 8.91 -17.48 -8.12
C ASN A 133 10.13 -18.40 -8.24
N GLN A 134 11.34 -17.86 -8.16
CA GLN A 134 12.60 -18.59 -8.12
C GLN A 134 13.02 -18.95 -6.68
N GLY A 135 12.26 -18.51 -5.66
CA GLY A 135 12.60 -18.71 -4.26
C GLY A 135 13.68 -17.76 -3.75
N GLU A 136 13.99 -16.70 -4.50
CA GLU A 136 14.98 -15.69 -4.13
C GLU A 136 14.32 -14.61 -3.27
N THR A 137 15.05 -14.11 -2.27
CA THR A 137 14.69 -12.88 -1.55
C THR A 137 15.18 -11.65 -2.31
N PRO A 138 14.73 -10.42 -1.99
CA PRO A 138 15.24 -9.21 -2.63
C PRO A 138 16.75 -9.06 -2.54
N LEU A 139 17.38 -9.59 -1.48
CA LEU A 139 18.84 -9.57 -1.32
C LEU A 139 19.54 -10.59 -2.24
N ASN A 140 18.87 -11.71 -2.54
CA ASN A 140 19.41 -12.76 -3.40
C ASN A 140 19.25 -12.45 -4.89
N SER A 141 18.28 -11.60 -5.26
CA SER A 141 17.98 -11.22 -6.65
C SER A 141 18.71 -9.96 -7.12
N ALA A 142 19.57 -9.38 -6.28
CA ALA A 142 20.31 -8.14 -6.54
C ALA A 142 21.48 -8.34 -7.52
#